data_AF-X8BDS6-F1
#
_entry.id   AF-X8BDS6-F1
#
_cell.length_a   1.000
_cell.length_b   1.000
_cell.length_c   1.000
_cell.angle_alpha   90.00
_cell.angle_beta   90.00
_cell.angle_gamma   90.00
#
_symmetry.space_group_name_H-M   'P 1'
#
loop_
_entity.id
_entity.type
_entity.pdbx_description
1 polymer ?
#
loop_
_entity_poly.entity_id
_entity_poly.type
_entity_poly.pdbx_seq_one_letter_code
_entity_poly.pdbx_strand_id
1 'polypeptide(L)'
;MSVNYRLGALGCLDLSSLSTPEITIDSNLFLRDLVMALRWVRDNIAVFGGDPGNVTIFGESAGAHAVATLLAVPAAKGLFHQAISESRQAGWCVLVRWQPSSRPGSRPNWVCAGKTPPTC
;
A
#
# COMPACT_ATOMS: atom_id res chain seq x y z
N MET A 1 8.17 16.03 -1.62
CA MET A 1 6.69 16.09 -1.42
C MET A 1 6.33 15.18 -0.25
N SER A 2 5.39 15.58 0.61
CA SER A 2 4.84 14.74 1.68
C SER A 2 3.36 14.49 1.40
N VAL A 3 2.84 13.33 1.82
CA VAL A 3 1.46 12.92 1.55
C VAL A 3 0.78 12.43 2.81
N ASN A 4 -0.47 12.83 3.00
CA ASN A 4 -1.32 12.31 4.05
C ASN A 4 -2.05 11.06 3.55
N TYR A 5 -2.21 10.07 4.43
CA TYR A 5 -2.96 8.85 4.17
C TYR A 5 -3.72 8.44 5.42
N ARG A 6 -4.75 7.62 5.28
CA ARG A 6 -5.57 7.20 6.43
C ARG A 6 -4.76 6.39 7.43
N LEU A 7 -4.95 6.68 8.73
CA LEU A 7 -4.26 6.05 9.85
C LEU A 7 -5.23 5.28 10.75
N GLY A 8 -4.68 4.44 11.63
CA GLY A 8 -5.46 3.68 12.62
C GLY A 8 -6.54 2.81 11.97
N ALA A 9 -7.72 2.74 12.60
CA ALA A 9 -8.84 1.96 12.07
C ALA A 9 -9.29 2.44 10.68
N LEU A 10 -9.23 3.74 10.39
CA LEU A 10 -9.63 4.27 9.10
C LEU A 10 -8.70 3.82 7.95
N GLY A 11 -7.46 3.49 8.26
CA GLY A 11 -6.47 3.03 7.28
C GLY A 11 -6.31 1.50 7.23
N CYS A 12 -6.38 0.83 8.38
CA CYS A 12 -5.95 -0.54 8.55
C CYS A 12 -7.08 -1.52 8.91
N LEU A 13 -8.31 -1.05 9.12
CA LEU A 13 -9.44 -1.94 9.41
C LEU A 13 -9.81 -2.74 8.15
N ASP A 14 -9.95 -4.05 8.32
CA ASP A 14 -10.39 -4.95 7.27
C ASP A 14 -11.78 -5.51 7.61
N LEU A 15 -12.77 -5.08 6.82
CA LEU A 15 -14.14 -5.58 6.87
C LEU A 15 -14.51 -6.29 5.56
N SER A 16 -13.52 -6.66 4.74
CA SER A 16 -13.75 -7.26 3.42
C SER A 16 -14.55 -8.57 3.50
N SER A 17 -14.44 -9.31 4.62
CA SER A 17 -15.22 -10.51 4.91
C SER A 17 -16.73 -10.28 4.96
N LEU A 18 -17.16 -9.06 5.31
CA LEU A 18 -18.55 -8.61 5.36
C LEU A 18 -19.07 -8.09 4.02
N SER A 19 -18.24 -8.06 2.97
CA SER A 19 -18.65 -7.64 1.63
C SER A 19 -19.74 -8.57 1.07
N THR A 20 -20.76 -7.97 0.46
CA THR A 20 -21.79 -8.66 -0.32
C THR A 20 -21.58 -8.40 -1.83
N PRO A 21 -22.27 -9.12 -2.73
CA PRO A 21 -22.21 -8.82 -4.16
C PRO A 21 -22.64 -7.37 -4.50
N GLU A 22 -23.52 -6.77 -3.69
CA GLU A 22 -24.03 -5.42 -3.87
C GLU A 22 -23.13 -4.36 -3.22
N ILE A 23 -22.46 -4.70 -2.11
CA ILE A 23 -21.62 -3.79 -1.33
C ILE A 23 -20.24 -4.39 -1.14
N THR A 24 -19.26 -3.88 -1.89
CA THR A 24 -17.85 -4.26 -1.72
C THR A 24 -17.18 -3.34 -0.70
N ILE A 25 -16.53 -3.93 0.31
CA ILE A 25 -15.76 -3.19 1.31
C ILE A 25 -14.26 -3.41 1.05
N ASP A 26 -13.57 -2.33 0.70
CA ASP A 26 -12.13 -2.30 0.48
C ASP A 26 -11.36 -2.41 1.80
N SER A 27 -10.18 -3.03 1.76
CA SER A 27 -9.23 -3.14 2.88
C SER A 27 -7.90 -2.48 2.53
N ASN A 28 -6.99 -2.38 3.50
CA ASN A 28 -5.68 -1.72 3.33
C ASN A 28 -5.80 -0.31 2.75
N LEU A 29 -6.75 0.46 3.29
CA LEU A 29 -7.12 1.78 2.80
C LEU A 29 -5.93 2.76 2.85
N PHE A 30 -5.07 2.65 3.87
CA PHE A 30 -3.82 3.42 3.95
C PHE A 30 -2.92 3.19 2.73
N LEU A 31 -2.80 1.94 2.29
CA LEU A 31 -1.93 1.54 1.18
C LEU A 31 -2.53 1.99 -0.16
N ARG A 32 -3.86 1.94 -0.28
CA ARG A 32 -4.57 2.46 -1.44
C ARG A 32 -4.38 3.96 -1.59
N ASP A 33 -4.42 4.71 -0.48
CA ASP A 33 -4.14 6.15 -0.48
C ASP A 33 -2.72 6.43 -0.98
N LEU A 34 -1.73 5.67 -0.51
CA LEU A 34 -0.34 5.81 -0.96
C LEU A 34 -0.18 5.48 -2.45
N VAL A 35 -0.81 4.42 -2.96
CA VAL A 35 -0.79 4.08 -4.39
C VAL A 35 -1.47 5.18 -5.22
N MET A 36 -2.59 5.71 -4.75
CA MET A 36 -3.28 6.82 -5.42
C MET A 36 -2.41 8.08 -5.44
N ALA A 37 -1.72 8.39 -4.35
CA ALA A 37 -0.79 9.51 -4.28
C ALA A 37 0.38 9.32 -5.27
N LEU A 38 0.93 8.12 -5.36
CA LEU A 38 2.01 7.82 -6.33
C LEU A 38 1.55 7.91 -7.78
N ARG A 39 0.31 7.50 -8.09
CA ARG A 39 -0.30 7.71 -9.41
C ARG A 39 -0.43 9.20 -9.72
N TRP A 40 -0.91 9.98 -8.75
CA TRP A 40 -0.98 11.42 -8.90
C TRP A 40 0.40 12.03 -9.16
N VAL A 41 1.43 11.62 -8.42
CA VAL A 41 2.82 12.07 -8.66
C VAL A 41 3.26 11.74 -10.08
N ARG A 42 3.13 10.49 -10.52
CA ARG A 42 3.49 10.09 -11.89
C ARG A 42 2.80 10.95 -12.95
N ASP A 43 1.51 11.25 -12.76
CA ASP A 43 0.70 11.95 -13.76
C ASP A 43 0.90 13.48 -13.74
N ASN A 44 1.40 14.06 -12.64
CA ASN A 44 1.42 15.51 -12.44
C ASN A 44 2.82 16.10 -12.18
N ILE A 45 3.80 15.31 -11.72
CA ILE A 45 5.07 15.87 -11.22
C ILE A 45 5.88 16.59 -12.31
N ALA A 46 5.68 16.24 -13.59
CA ALA A 46 6.29 16.93 -14.73
C ALA A 46 5.92 18.42 -14.78
N VAL A 47 4.71 18.80 -14.37
CA VAL A 47 4.26 20.21 -14.34
C VAL A 47 5.03 21.01 -13.27
N PHE A 48 5.52 20.33 -12.24
CA PHE A 48 6.34 20.92 -11.18
C PHE A 48 7.85 20.83 -11.47
N GLY A 49 8.23 20.43 -12.68
CA GLY A 49 9.63 20.26 -13.08
C GLY A 49 10.32 19.00 -12.57
N GLY A 50 9.56 18.04 -12.03
CA GLY A 50 10.11 16.73 -11.64
C GLY A 50 10.05 15.70 -12.77
N ASP A 51 10.81 14.63 -12.63
CA ASP A 51 10.84 13.51 -13.58
C ASP A 51 10.00 12.34 -13.05
N PRO A 52 8.86 11.99 -13.71
CA PRO A 52 8.06 10.82 -13.31
C PRO A 52 8.81 9.49 -13.48
N GLY A 53 9.86 9.45 -14.31
CA GLY A 53 10.77 8.30 -14.47
C GLY A 53 11.86 8.20 -13.41
N ASN A 54 11.93 9.15 -12.47
CA ASN A 54 12.94 9.18 -11.42
C ASN A 54 12.34 9.64 -10.08
N VAL A 55 11.51 8.77 -9.52
CA VAL A 55 10.79 9.03 -8.26
C VAL A 55 11.36 8.17 -7.13
N THR A 56 11.74 8.82 -6.03
CA THR A 56 12.21 8.17 -4.79
C THR A 56 11.17 8.27 -3.69
N ILE A 57 10.79 7.14 -3.11
CA ILE A 57 9.96 7.12 -1.90
C ILE A 57 10.84 7.00 -0.65
N PHE A 58 10.47 7.71 0.41
CA PHE A 58 11.21 7.75 1.66
C PHE A 58 10.22 7.63 2.83
N GLY A 59 10.59 6.90 3.88
CA GLY A 59 9.79 6.79 5.09
C GLY A 59 10.59 6.34 6.31
N GLU A 60 10.16 6.80 7.48
CA GLU A 60 10.72 6.49 8.80
C GLU A 60 9.66 5.75 9.63
N SER A 61 10.06 4.81 10.49
CA SER A 61 9.18 4.07 11.40
C SER A 61 7.99 3.44 10.65
N ALA A 62 6.75 3.81 10.96
CA ALA A 62 5.55 3.36 10.23
C ALA A 62 5.62 3.67 8.72
N GLY A 63 6.22 4.80 8.34
CA GLY A 63 6.48 5.15 6.94
C GLY A 63 7.50 4.22 6.28
N ALA A 64 8.49 3.74 7.03
CA ALA A 64 9.46 2.76 6.53
C ALA A 64 8.80 1.39 6.27
N HIS A 65 7.84 1.01 7.12
CA HIS A 65 6.97 -0.15 6.86
C HIS A 65 6.12 0.05 5.60
N ALA A 66 5.56 1.24 5.38
CA ALA A 66 4.81 1.55 4.17
C ALA A 66 5.68 1.49 2.90
N VAL A 67 6.89 2.04 2.94
CA VAL A 67 7.87 1.95 1.84
C VAL A 67 8.20 0.50 1.51
N ALA A 68 8.52 -0.31 2.53
CA ALA A 68 8.81 -1.72 2.35
C ALA A 68 7.60 -2.49 1.80
N THR A 69 6.38 -2.12 2.22
CA THR A 69 5.15 -2.72 1.72
C THR A 69 4.93 -2.38 0.24
N LEU A 70 5.11 -1.12 -0.16
CA LEU A 70 4.93 -0.67 -1.55
C LEU A 70 5.86 -1.37 -2.54
N LEU A 71 7.07 -1.76 -2.12
CA LEU A 71 7.98 -2.59 -2.92
C LEU A 71 7.37 -3.95 -3.32
N ALA A 72 6.49 -4.51 -2.48
CA ALA A 72 5.84 -5.80 -2.71
C ALA A 72 4.44 -5.68 -3.36
N VAL A 73 3.94 -4.46 -3.58
CA VAL A 73 2.58 -4.22 -4.11
C VAL A 73 2.62 -4.09 -5.64
N PRO A 74 2.02 -5.04 -6.39
CA PRO A 74 1.93 -4.97 -7.86
C PRO A 74 1.29 -3.68 -8.37
N ALA A 75 0.31 -3.14 -7.67
CA ALA A 75 -0.36 -1.89 -8.05
C ALA A 75 0.55 -0.65 -7.95
N ALA A 76 1.67 -0.75 -7.22
CA ALA A 76 2.68 0.30 -7.08
C ALA A 76 3.88 0.11 -8.03
N LYS A 77 3.94 -1.00 -8.76
CA LYS A 77 5.04 -1.31 -9.68
C LYS A 77 5.16 -0.23 -10.75
N GLY A 78 6.36 0.33 -10.90
CA GLY A 78 6.67 1.38 -11.87
C GLY A 78 6.15 2.76 -11.50
N LEU A 79 5.60 2.95 -10.29
CA LEU A 79 5.22 4.29 -9.80
C LEU A 79 6.37 4.99 -9.06
N PHE A 80 7.40 4.25 -8.67
CA PHE A 80 8.63 4.77 -8.08
C PHE A 80 9.81 3.88 -8.48
N HIS A 81 11.02 4.42 -8.34
CA HIS A 81 12.25 3.87 -8.90
C HIS A 81 13.31 3.62 -7.81
N GLN A 82 13.24 4.37 -6.72
CA GLN A 82 14.16 4.24 -5.59
C GLN A 82 13.38 4.30 -4.27
N ALA A 83 13.91 3.68 -3.22
CA ALA A 83 13.25 3.57 -1.93
C ALA A 83 14.25 3.71 -0.78
N ILE A 84 13.89 4.51 0.24
CA ILE A 84 14.64 4.66 1.48
C ILE A 84 13.71 4.33 2.66
N SER A 85 14.16 3.45 3.54
CA SER A 85 13.38 2.90 4.65
C SER A 85 14.20 2.99 5.94
N GLU A 86 13.89 3.94 6.81
CA GLU A 86 14.64 4.21 8.04
C GLU A 86 13.92 3.67 9.29
N SER A 87 14.67 3.04 10.19
CA SER A 87 14.15 2.57 11.49
C SER A 87 12.99 1.57 11.39
N ARG A 88 12.91 0.78 10.31
CA ARG A 88 11.92 -0.30 10.17
C ARG A 88 12.28 -1.48 11.07
N GLN A 89 11.37 -1.92 11.95
CA GLN A 89 11.59 -3.14 12.72
C GLN A 89 11.52 -4.39 11.82
N ALA A 90 12.59 -5.18 11.81
CA ALA A 90 12.60 -6.50 11.20
C ALA A 90 11.61 -7.41 11.95
N GLY A 91 10.62 -7.97 11.24
CA GLY A 91 9.55 -8.80 11.81
C GLY A 91 8.15 -8.18 11.83
N TRP A 92 8.03 -6.85 11.73
CA TRP A 92 6.74 -6.15 11.60
C TRP A 92 6.39 -5.87 10.13
N CYS A 93 6.65 -6.84 9.26
CA CYS A 93 6.14 -6.75 7.89
C CYS A 93 4.61 -6.92 7.98
N VAL A 94 3.84 -5.88 7.63
CA VAL A 94 2.43 -6.09 7.30
C VAL A 94 2.45 -6.88 6.00
N LEU A 95 2.43 -8.21 6.13
CA LEU A 95 2.29 -9.09 4.99
C LEU A 95 0.94 -8.76 4.37
N VAL A 96 0.94 -8.09 3.22
CA VAL A 96 -0.28 -7.81 2.49
C VAL A 96 -0.41 -8.90 1.45
N ARG A 97 -1.31 -9.85 1.69
CA ARG A 97 -1.54 -10.95 0.77
C ARG A 97 -2.51 -10.49 -0.31
N TRP A 98 -2.12 -10.69 -1.56
CA TRP A 98 -3.08 -10.64 -2.67
C TRP A 98 -4.06 -11.79 -2.49
N GLN A 99 -5.34 -11.49 -2.28
CA GLN A 99 -6.37 -12.50 -2.16
C GLN A 99 -7.26 -12.47 -3.42
N PRO A 100 -7.23 -13.55 -4.24
CA PRO A 100 -8.14 -13.67 -5.37
C PRO A 100 -9.59 -13.71 -4.88
N SER A 101 -10.53 -13.18 -5.67
CA SER A 101 -11.95 -13.25 -5.34
C SER A 101 -12.44 -14.70 -5.34
N SER A 102 -12.94 -15.16 -4.19
CA SER A 102 -13.51 -16.50 -4.02
C SER A 102 -15.03 -16.54 -4.18
N ARG A 103 -15.70 -15.38 -4.28
CA ARG A 103 -17.15 -15.24 -4.39
C ARG A 103 -17.52 -14.58 -5.73
N PRO A 104 -18.58 -15.03 -6.42
CA PRO A 104 -19.07 -14.36 -7.62
C PRO A 104 -19.43 -12.90 -7.31
N GLY A 105 -18.86 -11.95 -8.07
CA GLY A 105 -19.11 -10.51 -7.92
C GLY A 105 -18.17 -9.76 -6.97
N SER A 106 -17.33 -10.45 -6.18
CA SER A 106 -16.33 -9.75 -5.35
C SER A 106 -15.08 -9.39 -6.16
N ARG A 107 -14.53 -8.19 -5.90
CA ARG A 107 -13.28 -7.71 -6.53
C ARG A 107 -12.07 -8.28 -5.77
N PRO A 108 -10.97 -8.63 -6.45
CA PRO A 108 -9.74 -9.04 -5.76
C PRO A 108 -9.22 -7.92 -4.87
N ASN A 109 -8.68 -8.27 -3.71
CA ASN A 109 -8.32 -7.29 -2.68
C ASN A 109 -7.02 -7.65 -1.95
N TRP A 110 -6.42 -6.64 -1.33
CA TRP A 110 -5.22 -6.73 -0.52
C TRP A 110 -5.61 -6.93 0.92
N VAL A 111 -5.21 -8.04 1.53
CA VAL A 111 -5.64 -8.43 2.87
C VAL A 111 -4.43 -8.45 3.79
N CYS A 112 -4.56 -7.94 5.01
CA CYS A 112 -3.51 -8.07 6.02
C CYS A 112 -3.39 -9.56 6.39
N ALA A 113 -2.35 -10.22 5.90
CA ALA A 113 -1.94 -11.51 6.45
C ALA A 113 -1.39 -11.28 7.85
N GLY A 114 -1.88 -12.08 8.80
CA GLY A 114 -1.48 -12.00 10.21
C GLY A 114 0.03 -12.15 10.39
N LYS A 115 0.52 -11.74 11.57
CA LYS A 115 1.92 -11.87 12.00
C LYS A 115 2.34 -13.33 11.92
N THR A 116 2.90 -13.76 10.79
CA THR A 116 3.65 -15.01 10.75
C THR A 116 5.07 -14.63 11.11
N PRO A 117 5.64 -15.16 12.21
CA PRO A 117 7.06 -15.01 12.44
C PRO A 117 7.77 -15.57 11.20
N PRO A 118 8.82 -14.90 10.68
CA PRO A 118 9.63 -15.51 9.65
C PRO A 118 10.26 -16.77 10.27
N THR A 119 9.80 -17.95 9.86
CA THR A 119 10.61 -19.15 10.01
C THR A 119 11.77 -19.00 9.04
N CYS A 120 12.99 -19.04 9.58
CA CYS A 120 14.23 -19.18 8.82
C CYS A 120 14.14 -20.31 7.79
#